data_AF-A0A367HQU4-F1
#
_entry.id   AF-A0A367HQU4-F1
#
_cell.length_a   1.000
_cell.length_b   1.000
_cell.length_c   1.000
_cell.angle_alpha   90.00
_cell.angle_beta   90.00
_cell.angle_gamma   90.00
#
_symmetry.space_group_name_H-M   'P 1'
#
loop_
_entity.id
_entity.type
_entity.pdbx_description
1 polymer ?
#
loop_
_entity_poly.entity_id
_entity_poly.type
_entity_poly.pdbx_seq_one_letter_code
_entity_poly.pdbx_strand_id
1 'polypeptide(L)'
;MGQHEAPEPARNRRRRALLRAGLTVTAAGAALVGAGSAAQAAPAAPAPAVGPSATATDLAAAADGLTGAVGHAIGPAKGLRLDPLANTGVDPLTNGVGTQVADFKPVSTAMATSPLTSGGALKDLPLVDAAARLLPG
;
A
#
# COMPACT_ATOMS: atom_id res chain seq x y z
N MET A 1 60.96 41.13 -19.70
CA MET A 1 61.13 39.83 -19.01
C MET A 1 60.69 40.00 -17.57
N GLY A 2 59.70 39.23 -17.12
CA GLY A 2 59.20 39.27 -15.75
C GLY A 2 57.85 38.58 -15.68
N GLN A 3 57.88 37.29 -15.39
CA GLN A 3 56.77 36.36 -15.48
C GLN A 3 56.09 36.14 -14.13
N HIS A 4 54.93 35.47 -14.19
CA HIS A 4 54.18 34.74 -13.17
C HIS A 4 53.03 35.47 -12.43
N GLU A 5 51.83 35.24 -12.97
CA GLU A 5 50.58 35.10 -12.21
C GLU A 5 50.59 33.83 -11.34
N ALA A 6 50.01 33.89 -10.13
CA ALA A 6 49.16 32.83 -9.54
C ALA A 6 48.49 33.30 -8.23
N PRO A 7 47.16 33.15 -8.11
CA PRO A 7 46.63 32.38 -6.98
C PRO A 7 45.45 31.48 -7.40
N GLU A 8 45.73 30.27 -7.87
CA GLU A 8 44.71 29.28 -8.32
C GLU A 8 44.44 28.04 -7.40
N PRO A 9 44.92 27.90 -6.14
CA PRO A 9 44.63 26.68 -5.37
C PRO A 9 43.31 26.69 -4.58
N ALA A 10 42.78 27.87 -4.22
CA ALA A 10 41.62 27.97 -3.32
C ALA A 10 40.27 27.82 -4.07
N ARG A 11 40.19 28.34 -5.29
CA ARG A 11 38.99 28.28 -6.15
C ARG A 11 38.66 26.84 -6.55
N ASN A 12 39.68 26.04 -6.84
CA ASN A 12 39.52 24.63 -7.20
C ASN A 12 39.04 23.74 -6.04
N ARG A 13 39.41 24.03 -4.78
CA ARG A 13 38.91 23.30 -3.61
C ARG A 13 37.42 23.56 -3.35
N ARG A 14 36.98 24.82 -3.46
CA ARG A 14 35.56 25.19 -3.27
C ARG A 14 34.66 24.56 -4.34
N ARG A 15 35.10 24.56 -5.60
CA ARG A 15 34.38 23.88 -6.70
C ARG A 15 34.25 22.38 -6.45
N ARG A 16 35.31 21.71 -6.00
CA ARG A 16 35.28 20.27 -5.67
C ARG A 16 34.40 19.96 -4.46
N ALA A 17 34.36 20.82 -3.45
CA ALA A 17 33.47 20.66 -2.30
C ALA A 17 31.99 20.78 -2.70
N LEU A 18 31.66 21.79 -3.52
CA LEU A 18 30.29 21.96 -4.06
C LEU A 18 29.88 20.82 -4.98
N LEU A 19 30.78 20.30 -5.81
CA LEU A 19 30.54 19.13 -6.66
C LEU A 19 30.26 17.87 -5.82
N ARG A 20 31.01 17.66 -4.74
CA ARG A 20 30.79 16.52 -3.82
C ARG A 20 29.49 16.65 -3.05
N ALA A 21 29.19 17.83 -2.54
CA ALA A 21 27.93 18.11 -1.85
C ALA A 21 26.72 17.93 -2.79
N GLY A 22 26.83 18.44 -4.03
CA GLY A 22 25.82 18.23 -5.07
C GLY A 22 25.62 16.75 -5.37
N LEU A 23 26.71 16.00 -5.58
CA LEU A 23 26.66 14.56 -5.83
C LEU A 23 25.99 13.79 -4.68
N THR A 24 26.30 14.12 -3.42
CA THR A 24 25.69 13.47 -2.24
C THR A 24 24.20 13.79 -2.11
N VAL A 25 23.79 15.02 -2.43
CA VAL A 25 22.38 15.42 -2.41
C VAL A 25 21.61 14.73 -3.54
N THR A 26 22.18 14.65 -4.75
CA THR A 26 21.56 13.95 -5.88
C THR A 26 21.45 12.44 -5.61
N ALA A 27 22.45 11.81 -5.00
CA ALA A 27 22.41 10.40 -4.63
C ALA A 27 21.35 10.11 -3.57
N ALA A 28 21.23 10.96 -2.54
CA ALA A 28 20.18 10.84 -1.52
C ALA A 28 18.77 11.05 -2.11
N GLY A 29 18.61 12.04 -3.00
CA GLY A 29 17.35 12.28 -3.70
C GLY A 29 16.91 11.10 -4.58
N ALA A 30 17.85 10.47 -5.30
CA ALA A 30 17.54 9.30 -6.12
C ALA A 30 17.08 8.09 -5.29
N ALA A 31 17.66 7.88 -4.10
CA ALA A 31 17.25 6.80 -3.20
C ALA A 31 15.82 7.02 -2.63
N LEU A 32 15.45 8.27 -2.35
CA LEU A 32 14.12 8.63 -1.84
C LEU A 32 13.03 8.53 -2.92
N VAL A 33 13.35 8.84 -4.19
CA VAL A 33 12.41 8.70 -5.31
C VAL A 33 12.12 7.24 -5.64
N GLY A 34 13.06 6.31 -5.39
CA GLY A 34 12.87 4.88 -5.62
C GLY A 34 11.92 4.17 -4.65
N ALA A 35 11.62 4.77 -3.49
CA ALA A 35 10.76 4.17 -2.46
C ALA A 35 9.26 4.48 -2.64
N GLY A 36 8.91 5.39 -3.57
CA GLY A 36 7.57 5.97 -3.66
C GLY A 36 6.63 5.41 -4.75
N SER A 37 7.02 4.38 -5.52
CA SER A 37 6.26 3.98 -6.71
C SER A 37 6.11 2.47 -6.90
N ALA A 38 5.56 1.76 -5.92
CA ALA A 38 5.20 0.34 -6.05
C ALA A 38 3.78 0.11 -6.60
N ALA A 39 3.33 0.93 -7.56
CA ALA A 39 2.01 0.81 -8.22
C ALA A 39 2.10 0.55 -9.74
N GLN A 40 3.23 0.05 -10.24
CA GLN A 40 3.39 -0.36 -11.64
C GLN A 40 3.88 -1.80 -11.71
N ALA A 41 3.26 -2.59 -12.57
CA ALA A 41 3.63 -3.97 -12.92
C ALA A 41 4.96 -4.03 -13.70
N ALA A 42 6.01 -3.43 -13.14
CA ALA A 42 7.39 -3.52 -13.59
C ALA A 42 8.16 -4.45 -12.63
N PRO A 43 9.30 -5.03 -13.05
CA PRO A 43 10.10 -5.90 -12.19
C PRO A 43 10.41 -5.18 -10.88
N ALA A 44 10.14 -5.83 -9.75
CA ALA A 44 10.36 -5.26 -8.43
C ALA A 44 11.79 -4.70 -8.33
N ALA A 45 11.90 -3.39 -8.06
CA ALA A 45 13.18 -2.81 -7.71
C ALA A 45 13.71 -3.53 -6.46
N PRO A 46 15.04 -3.77 -6.36
CA PRO A 46 15.62 -4.47 -5.22
C PRO A 46 15.25 -3.74 -3.93
N ALA A 47 14.72 -4.50 -2.96
CA ALA A 47 14.43 -4.00 -1.63
C ALA A 47 15.69 -3.34 -1.05
N PRO A 48 15.58 -2.20 -0.33
CA PRO A 48 16.72 -1.61 0.34
C PRO A 48 17.33 -2.66 1.26
N ALA A 49 18.58 -3.05 0.98
CA ALA A 49 19.30 -3.99 1.81
C ALA A 49 19.43 -3.38 3.20
N VAL A 50 18.81 -4.02 4.20
CA VAL A 50 19.04 -3.70 5.61
C VAL A 50 20.50 -4.04 5.87
N GLY A 51 21.37 -3.02 5.83
CA GLY A 51 22.77 -3.20 6.14
C GLY A 51 22.95 -3.73 7.57
N PRO A 52 24.09 -4.36 7.91
CA PRO A 52 24.35 -4.95 9.22
C PRO A 52 24.39 -3.95 10.40
N SER A 53 23.96 -2.70 10.20
CA SER A 53 23.96 -1.61 11.18
C SER A 53 22.57 -1.01 11.43
N ALA A 54 21.49 -1.67 11.02
CA ALA A 54 20.14 -1.20 11.32
C ALA A 54 19.90 -1.12 12.83
N THR A 55 19.48 0.05 13.28
CA THR A 55 19.11 0.29 14.68
C THR A 55 17.67 -0.17 14.93
N ALA A 56 17.28 -0.31 16.19
CA ALA A 56 15.88 -0.61 16.55
C ALA A 56 14.91 0.45 16.00
N THR A 57 15.34 1.71 15.93
CA THR A 57 14.58 2.81 15.34
C THR A 57 14.38 2.62 13.84
N ASP A 58 15.39 2.15 13.11
CA ASP A 58 15.28 1.89 11.66
C ASP A 58 14.31 0.75 11.38
N LEU A 59 14.32 -0.30 12.22
CA LEU A 59 13.40 -1.42 12.07
C LEU A 59 11.95 -1.01 12.40
N ALA A 60 11.75 -0.17 13.42
CA ALA A 60 10.43 0.39 13.74
C ALA A 60 9.90 1.25 12.58
N ALA A 61 10.74 2.15 12.03
CA ALA A 61 10.36 2.97 10.89
C ALA A 61 10.05 2.13 9.63
N ALA A 62 10.78 1.02 9.41
CA ALA A 62 10.49 0.09 8.32
C ALA A 62 9.16 -0.65 8.53
N ALA A 63 8.86 -1.07 9.76
CA ALA A 63 7.59 -1.71 10.11
C ALA A 63 6.40 -0.76 9.96
N ASP A 64 6.54 0.49 10.42
CA ASP A 64 5.54 1.54 10.25
C ASP A 64 5.34 1.88 8.76
N GLY A 65 6.43 1.95 8.00
CA GLY A 65 6.38 2.15 6.55
C GLY A 65 5.63 1.02 5.84
N LEU A 66 5.89 -0.24 6.21
CA LEU A 66 5.22 -1.41 5.64
C LEU A 66 3.74 -1.45 6.03
N THR A 67 3.41 -1.27 7.30
CA THR A 67 2.01 -1.27 7.77
C THR A 67 1.21 -0.12 7.18
N GLY A 68 1.82 1.07 7.08
CA GLY A 68 1.27 2.21 6.38
C GLY A 68 1.02 1.94 4.89
N ALA A 69 1.99 1.36 4.18
CA ALA A 69 1.87 1.02 2.76
C ALA A 69 0.77 -0.04 2.52
N VAL A 70 0.73 -1.11 3.32
CA VAL A 70 -0.30 -2.15 3.24
C VAL A 70 -1.67 -1.57 3.58
N GLY A 71 -1.76 -0.70 4.59
CA GLY A 71 -3.00 -0.02 4.96
C GLY A 71 -3.55 0.85 3.84
N HIS A 72 -2.71 1.61 3.14
CA HIS A 72 -3.14 2.42 2.00
C HIS A 72 -3.51 1.58 0.77
N ALA A 73 -2.85 0.44 0.56
CA ALA A 73 -3.12 -0.44 -0.57
C ALA A 73 -4.40 -1.27 -0.38
N ILE A 74 -4.61 -1.83 0.82
CA ILE A 74 -5.70 -2.78 1.11
C ILE A 74 -6.90 -2.10 1.77
N GLY A 75 -6.68 -1.04 2.55
CA GLY A 75 -7.73 -0.28 3.24
C GLY A 75 -8.95 0.03 2.37
N PRO A 76 -8.77 0.66 1.19
CA PRO A 76 -9.87 0.95 0.28
C PRO A 76 -10.62 -0.32 -0.17
N ALA A 77 -9.90 -1.40 -0.46
CA ALA A 77 -10.50 -2.65 -0.92
C ALA A 77 -11.40 -3.32 0.14
N LYS A 78 -11.13 -3.11 1.43
CA LYS A 78 -11.98 -3.64 2.53
C LYS A 78 -13.35 -2.99 2.59
N GLY A 79 -13.50 -1.78 2.04
CA GLY A 79 -14.75 -1.02 2.01
C GLY A 79 -15.52 -1.08 0.69
N LEU A 80 -14.98 -1.73 -0.34
CA LEU A 80 -15.67 -1.88 -1.63
C LEU A 80 -16.79 -2.92 -1.54
N ARG A 81 -17.90 -2.64 -2.23
CA ARG A 81 -18.96 -3.63 -2.43
C ARG A 81 -18.38 -4.84 -3.16
N LEU A 82 -18.61 -6.03 -2.60
CA LEU A 82 -18.15 -7.27 -3.21
C LEU A 82 -19.02 -7.68 -4.39
N ASP A 83 -20.29 -7.33 -4.35
CA ASP A 83 -21.25 -7.56 -5.43
C ASP A 83 -21.64 -6.23 -6.09
N PRO A 84 -21.16 -5.95 -7.31
CA PRO A 84 -21.52 -4.76 -8.06
C PRO A 84 -23.01 -4.71 -8.45
N LEU A 85 -23.66 -5.87 -8.52
CA LEU A 85 -25.08 -5.99 -8.87
C LEU A 85 -26.00 -5.95 -7.64
N ALA A 86 -25.44 -5.81 -6.44
CA ALA A 86 -26.19 -5.70 -5.20
C ALA A 86 -27.29 -4.62 -5.29
N ASN A 87 -28.49 -4.95 -4.80
CA ASN A 87 -29.70 -4.15 -4.89
C ASN A 87 -30.23 -3.90 -6.32
N THR A 88 -29.82 -4.68 -7.31
CA THR A 88 -30.39 -4.64 -8.66
C THR A 88 -31.39 -5.77 -8.87
N GLY A 89 -32.36 -5.59 -9.77
CA GLY A 89 -33.33 -6.63 -10.12
C GLY A 89 -32.76 -7.75 -11.01
N VAL A 90 -31.49 -7.66 -11.40
CA VAL A 90 -30.78 -8.63 -12.26
C VAL A 90 -29.62 -9.30 -11.54
N ASP A 91 -29.53 -9.10 -10.22
CA ASP A 91 -28.51 -9.71 -9.37
C ASP A 91 -28.70 -11.24 -9.33
N PRO A 92 -27.74 -12.04 -9.84
CA PRO A 92 -27.87 -13.48 -9.87
C PRO A 92 -27.89 -14.11 -8.47
N LEU A 93 -27.31 -13.45 -7.47
CA LEU A 93 -27.25 -13.92 -6.08
C LEU A 93 -28.60 -13.76 -5.36
N THR A 94 -29.55 -13.05 -5.97
CA THR A 94 -30.94 -12.95 -5.49
C THR A 94 -31.83 -14.09 -5.96
N ASN A 95 -31.33 -15.01 -6.80
CA ASN A 95 -32.04 -16.22 -7.23
C ASN A 95 -32.11 -17.27 -6.11
N GLY A 96 -32.78 -16.92 -5.01
CA GLY A 96 -32.93 -17.77 -3.84
C GLY A 96 -34.08 -18.76 -3.98
N VAL A 97 -33.84 -20.00 -3.56
CA VAL A 97 -34.88 -20.97 -3.25
C VAL A 97 -35.13 -20.96 -1.74
N GLY A 98 -36.41 -20.98 -1.35
CA GLY A 98 -36.84 -21.04 0.04
C GLY A 98 -37.96 -22.05 0.26
N THR A 99 -38.02 -22.57 1.48
CA THR A 99 -39.07 -23.50 1.93
C THR A 99 -39.58 -23.10 3.30
N GLN A 100 -40.84 -23.39 3.56
CA GLN A 100 -41.46 -23.23 4.86
C GLN A 100 -42.35 -24.45 5.10
N VAL A 101 -42.29 -25.00 6.32
CA VAL A 101 -43.12 -26.12 6.74
C VAL A 101 -44.02 -25.62 7.86
N ALA A 102 -45.34 -25.64 7.65
CA ALA A 102 -46.33 -25.11 8.61
C ALA A 102 -45.93 -23.71 9.14
N ASP A 103 -45.99 -23.51 10.45
CA ASP A 103 -45.74 -22.22 11.12
C ASP A 103 -44.27 -22.01 11.53
N PHE A 104 -43.36 -22.86 11.04
CA PHE A 104 -41.92 -22.68 11.32
C PHE A 104 -41.35 -21.47 10.59
N LYS A 105 -40.20 -20.99 11.08
CA LYS A 105 -39.47 -19.91 10.43
C LYS A 105 -38.99 -20.38 9.04
N PRO A 106 -39.27 -19.62 7.96
CA PRO A 106 -38.82 -19.97 6.62
C PRO A 106 -37.30 -20.10 6.55
N VAL A 107 -36.82 -21.05 5.76
CA VAL A 107 -35.41 -21.18 5.43
C VAL A 107 -35.22 -20.89 3.94
N SER A 108 -34.16 -20.17 3.60
CA SER A 108 -33.84 -19.87 2.21
C SER A 108 -32.35 -19.74 2.00
N THR A 109 -31.94 -20.02 0.77
CA THR A 109 -30.58 -19.74 0.29
C THR A 109 -30.26 -18.24 0.29
N ALA A 110 -31.27 -17.38 0.19
CA ALA A 110 -31.10 -15.93 0.26
C ALA A 110 -30.51 -15.47 1.60
N MET A 111 -30.70 -16.22 2.70
CA MET A 111 -30.07 -15.89 3.99
C MET A 111 -28.54 -15.96 3.92
N ALA A 112 -27.99 -16.85 3.09
CA ALA A 112 -26.55 -17.02 2.94
C ALA A 112 -25.94 -15.96 2.00
N THR A 113 -26.69 -15.53 0.98
CA THR A 113 -26.22 -14.54 0.01
C THR A 113 -26.57 -13.09 0.37
N SER A 114 -27.50 -12.88 1.33
CA SER A 114 -27.99 -11.56 1.75
C SER A 114 -26.89 -10.54 2.08
N PRO A 115 -25.77 -10.89 2.75
CA PRO A 115 -24.69 -9.94 2.99
C PRO A 115 -24.08 -9.38 1.71
N LEU A 116 -24.04 -10.17 0.63
CA LEU A 116 -23.51 -9.77 -0.66
C LEU A 116 -24.55 -8.99 -1.47
N THR A 117 -25.79 -9.50 -1.57
CA THR A 117 -26.86 -8.87 -2.35
C THR A 117 -27.33 -7.54 -1.78
N SER A 118 -27.15 -7.32 -0.47
CA SER A 118 -27.36 -6.02 0.20
C SER A 118 -26.17 -5.07 0.02
N GLY A 119 -25.12 -5.55 -0.65
CA GLY A 119 -23.89 -4.85 -1.01
C GLY A 119 -22.98 -4.56 0.16
N GLY A 120 -22.79 -5.56 1.01
CA GLY A 120 -21.75 -5.57 2.03
C GLY A 120 -20.36 -5.59 1.41
N ALA A 121 -19.41 -5.00 2.14
CA ALA A 121 -17.99 -5.07 1.85
C ALA A 121 -17.32 -6.22 2.60
N LEU A 122 -16.03 -6.44 2.36
CA LEU A 122 -15.26 -7.52 3.01
C LEU A 122 -15.34 -7.45 4.55
N LYS A 123 -15.32 -6.23 5.11
CA LYS A 123 -15.47 -5.96 6.54
C LYS A 123 -16.88 -6.21 7.10
N ASP A 124 -17.89 -6.33 6.23
CA ASP A 124 -19.29 -6.49 6.64
C ASP A 124 -19.73 -7.97 6.59
N LEU A 125 -18.83 -8.87 6.17
CA LEU A 125 -19.11 -10.30 6.10
C LEU A 125 -18.98 -10.95 7.49
N PRO A 126 -20.01 -11.68 7.98
CA PRO A 126 -20.06 -12.20 9.35
C PRO A 126 -18.87 -13.08 9.76
N LEU A 127 -18.28 -13.81 8.79
CA LEU A 127 -17.15 -14.71 9.04
C LEU A 127 -15.79 -14.11 8.68
N VAL A 128 -15.78 -13.08 7.82
CA VAL A 128 -14.53 -12.52 7.26
C VAL A 128 -14.13 -11.23 7.96
N ASP A 129 -15.06 -10.51 8.61
CA ASP A 129 -14.79 -9.28 9.35
C ASP A 129 -13.65 -9.44 10.36
N ALA A 130 -13.65 -10.53 11.15
CA ALA A 130 -12.60 -10.80 12.13
C ALA A 130 -11.20 -10.87 11.49
N ALA A 131 -11.08 -11.48 10.31
CA ALA A 131 -9.83 -11.53 9.56
C ALA A 131 -9.51 -10.18 8.88
N ALA A 132 -10.53 -9.48 8.37
CA ALA A 132 -10.38 -8.17 7.73
C ALA A 132 -9.86 -7.09 8.69
N ARG A 133 -10.17 -7.22 9.99
CA ARG A 133 -9.65 -6.36 11.07
C ARG A 133 -8.18 -6.59 11.40
N LEU A 134 -7.61 -7.75 11.06
CA LEU A 134 -6.18 -8.01 11.23
C LEU A 134 -5.33 -7.32 10.16
N LEU A 135 -5.93 -6.98 9.02
CA LEU A 135 -5.26 -6.24 7.97
C LEU A 135 -5.27 -4.74 8.34
N PRO A 136 -4.16 -4.01 8.17
CA PRO A 136 -4.12 -2.57 8.40
C PRO A 136 -5.05 -1.82 7.42
N GLY A 137 -5.44 -0.60 7.79
CA GLY A 137 -6.29 0.29 6.99
C GLY A 137 -7.74 0.40 7.44
#